data_AF-A0A420PM08-F1
#
_entry.id   AF-A0A420PM08-F1
#
_cell.length_a   1.000
_cell.length_b   1.000
_cell.length_c   1.000
_cell.angle_alpha   90.00
_cell.angle_beta   90.00
_cell.angle_gamma   90.00
#
_symmetry.space_group_name_H-M   'P 1'
#
loop_
_entity.id
_entity.type
_entity.pdbx_description
1 polymer ?
#
loop_
_entity_poly.entity_id
_entity_poly.type
_entity_poly.pdbx_seq_one_letter_code
_entity_poly.pdbx_strand_id
1 'polypeptide(L)'
;MARVCGVLGKKKDHLFYKSWADNARAEFTEEYVSPSGRLVSDTQTAYSLAICFKLLNKDQLSRAGSRLAEIVRRNAFRIGTGFAGTPFVCEALTLTGHSNVAYSMLLNEKCPSWLYAISMGATTTWERWDSMLPDGSINPGEMTSFNHYAYGAIAKFMVERLAGLQRLEAGWKRSRVQPVVGGDFTWASASHLTPYGRVSSSWKLEGDEAGKQVIRVDIEVPPSTTMEVVLPGENGTQKIEVVGSGRWSFTADFEKQGEWPVKEIKFILAKIVEDFQREEELKAQAPNGIET
;
A
#
# COMPACT_ATOMS: atom_id res chain seq x y z
N MET A 1 -8.04 23.28 -4.49
CA MET A 1 -7.95 24.73 -4.75
C MET A 1 -7.51 25.55 -3.52
N ALA A 2 -8.15 25.43 -2.35
CA ALA A 2 -7.81 26.22 -1.14
C ALA A 2 -6.31 26.33 -0.81
N ARG A 3 -5.57 25.21 -0.86
CA ARG A 3 -4.10 25.19 -0.64
C ARG A 3 -3.34 26.05 -1.66
N VAL A 4 -3.72 26.00 -2.94
CA VAL A 4 -3.11 26.79 -4.02
C VAL A 4 -3.35 28.29 -3.79
N CYS A 5 -4.59 28.69 -3.46
CA CYS A 5 -4.91 30.07 -3.12
C CYS A 5 -4.09 30.59 -1.93
N GLY A 6 -3.85 29.73 -0.92
CA GLY A 6 -2.99 30.04 0.22
C GLY A 6 -1.55 30.36 -0.19
N VAL A 7 -0.96 29.53 -1.06
CA VAL A 7 0.39 29.76 -1.61
C VAL A 7 0.45 31.06 -2.42
N LEU A 8 -0.60 31.37 -3.18
CA LEU A 8 -0.68 32.59 -4.01
C LEU A 8 -1.09 33.85 -3.24
N GLY A 9 -1.29 33.78 -1.91
CA GLY A 9 -1.73 34.93 -1.11
C GLY A 9 -3.18 35.37 -1.33
N LYS A 10 -3.99 34.59 -2.05
CA LYS A 10 -5.41 34.87 -2.33
C LYS A 10 -6.29 34.49 -1.14
N LYS A 11 -6.25 35.32 -0.08
CA LYS A 11 -6.88 35.02 1.22
C LYS A 11 -8.40 34.78 1.14
N LYS A 12 -9.14 35.58 0.35
CA LYS A 12 -10.60 35.42 0.20
C LYS A 12 -10.94 34.07 -0.42
N ASP A 13 -10.34 33.75 -1.57
CA ASP A 13 -10.54 32.49 -2.27
C ASP A 13 -10.11 31.28 -1.44
N HIS A 14 -9.01 31.41 -0.68
CA HIS A 14 -8.56 30.37 0.25
C HIS A 14 -9.66 30.01 1.26
N LEU A 15 -10.26 31.01 1.91
CA LEU A 15 -11.34 30.78 2.87
C LEU A 15 -12.59 30.20 2.21
N PHE A 16 -12.97 30.72 1.04
CA PHE A 16 -14.10 30.21 0.26
C PHE A 16 -13.94 28.71 -0.07
N TYR A 17 -12.83 28.33 -0.71
CA TYR A 17 -12.62 26.93 -1.09
C TYR A 17 -12.36 26.01 0.10
N LYS A 18 -11.88 26.54 1.24
CA LYS A 18 -11.76 25.77 2.47
C LYS A 18 -13.15 25.42 3.01
N SER A 19 -14.03 26.42 3.16
CA SER A 19 -15.42 26.22 3.58
C SER A 19 -16.16 25.28 2.64
N TRP A 20 -15.98 25.43 1.33
CA TRP A 20 -16.61 24.54 0.34
C TRP A 20 -16.15 23.09 0.49
N ALA A 21 -14.85 22.86 0.71
CA ALA A 21 -14.32 21.51 0.94
C ALA A 21 -14.81 20.91 2.26
N ASP A 22 -14.98 21.72 3.31
CA ASP A 22 -15.49 21.26 4.60
C ASP A 22 -16.97 20.87 4.51
N ASN A 23 -17.79 21.65 3.80
CA ASN A 23 -19.21 21.33 3.56
C ASN A 23 -19.36 20.09 2.67
N ALA A 24 -18.62 20.00 1.56
CA ALA A 24 -18.66 18.83 0.68
C ALA A 24 -18.22 17.54 1.41
N ARG A 25 -17.27 17.64 2.35
CA ARG A 25 -16.89 16.50 3.20
C ARG A 25 -18.04 16.10 4.13
N ALA A 26 -18.75 17.07 4.72
CA ALA A 26 -19.90 16.79 5.58
C ALA A 26 -21.03 16.08 4.80
N GLU A 27 -21.41 16.61 3.64
CA GLU A 27 -22.41 16.01 2.75
C GLU A 27 -21.99 14.60 2.30
N PHE A 28 -20.72 14.40 1.94
CA PHE A 28 -20.20 13.07 1.60
C PHE A 28 -20.34 12.09 2.77
N THR A 29 -20.00 12.52 4.00
CA THR A 29 -20.10 11.64 5.17
C THR A 29 -21.53 11.32 5.54
N GLU A 30 -22.45 12.27 5.39
CA GLU A 30 -23.87 12.07 5.66
C GLU A 30 -24.50 11.08 4.68
N GLU A 31 -24.21 11.23 3.38
CA GLU A 31 -24.81 10.41 2.34
C GLU A 31 -24.17 9.00 2.25
N TYR A 32 -22.83 8.90 2.35
CA TYR A 32 -22.11 7.69 1.97
C TYR A 32 -21.44 6.93 3.11
N VAL A 33 -21.42 7.46 4.33
CA VAL A 33 -20.68 6.87 5.46
C VAL A 33 -21.61 6.63 6.64
N SER A 34 -21.75 5.38 7.05
CA SER A 34 -22.47 5.06 8.29
C SER A 34 -21.78 5.68 9.51
N PRO A 35 -22.48 5.91 10.64
CA PRO A 35 -21.87 6.36 11.90
C PRO A 35 -20.69 5.46 12.34
N SER A 36 -20.78 4.20 11.92
CA SER A 36 -19.88 3.10 12.24
C SER A 36 -18.60 3.07 11.37
N GLY A 37 -18.51 3.90 10.32
CA GLY A 37 -17.36 3.98 9.41
C GLY A 37 -17.40 3.06 8.18
N ARG A 38 -18.48 2.28 7.99
CA ARG A 38 -18.71 1.58 6.71
C ARG A 38 -19.17 2.56 5.64
N LEU A 39 -18.65 2.39 4.42
CA LEU A 39 -19.13 3.09 3.23
C LEU A 39 -20.29 2.33 2.58
N VAL A 40 -21.21 3.06 1.94
CA VAL A 40 -22.32 2.49 1.15
C VAL A 40 -21.78 1.53 0.08
N SER A 41 -20.79 1.96 -0.70
CA SER A 41 -20.08 1.08 -1.63
C SER A 41 -18.94 0.37 -0.92
N ASP A 42 -19.16 -0.88 -0.51
CA ASP A 42 -18.21 -1.70 0.26
C ASP A 42 -17.09 -2.28 -0.63
N THR A 43 -16.30 -1.42 -1.27
CA THR A 43 -15.30 -1.76 -2.31
C THR A 43 -13.90 -1.26 -1.97
N GLN A 44 -12.86 -1.89 -2.53
CA GLN A 44 -11.47 -1.45 -2.34
C GLN A 44 -11.28 0.04 -2.72
N THR A 45 -11.86 0.48 -3.84
CA THR A 45 -11.74 1.87 -4.32
C THR A 45 -12.36 2.87 -3.35
N ALA A 46 -13.59 2.62 -2.89
CA ALA A 46 -14.32 3.57 -2.05
C ALA A 46 -13.58 3.83 -0.72
N TYR A 47 -13.14 2.76 -0.03
CA TYR A 47 -12.33 2.91 1.18
C TYR A 47 -10.98 3.57 0.92
N SER A 48 -10.28 3.19 -0.16
CA SER A 48 -8.97 3.76 -0.49
C SER A 48 -9.03 5.27 -0.67
N LEU A 49 -10.05 5.76 -1.38
CA LEU A 49 -10.26 7.19 -1.60
C LEU A 49 -10.67 7.91 -0.31
N ALA A 50 -11.62 7.37 0.46
CA ALA A 50 -12.08 7.99 1.69
C ALA A 50 -10.95 8.14 2.73
N ILE A 51 -10.08 7.13 2.84
CA ILE A 51 -8.91 7.13 3.71
C ILE A 51 -7.88 8.16 3.22
N CYS A 52 -7.43 8.05 1.97
CA CYS A 52 -6.35 8.89 1.45
C CYS A 52 -6.76 10.37 1.30
N PHE A 53 -8.05 10.66 1.08
CA PHE A 53 -8.57 12.03 1.01
C PHE A 53 -9.01 12.60 2.36
N LYS A 54 -8.82 11.84 3.45
CA LYS A 54 -9.13 12.27 4.83
C LYS A 54 -10.60 12.69 4.98
N LEU A 55 -11.50 11.89 4.42
CA LEU A 55 -12.95 12.14 4.49
C LEU A 55 -13.58 11.61 5.79
N LEU A 56 -12.86 10.73 6.50
CA LEU A 56 -13.34 10.04 7.70
C LEU A 56 -12.77 10.65 8.97
N ASN A 57 -13.53 10.59 10.06
CA ASN A 57 -13.01 10.92 11.39
C ASN A 57 -12.10 9.79 11.93
N LYS A 58 -11.47 10.01 13.10
CA LYS A 58 -10.49 9.07 13.68
C LYS A 58 -11.06 7.67 13.94
N ASP A 59 -12.27 7.59 14.47
CA ASP A 59 -12.91 6.30 14.83
C ASP A 59 -13.35 5.55 13.57
N GLN A 60 -13.92 6.27 12.61
CA GLN A 60 -14.29 5.74 11.31
C GLN A 60 -13.07 5.26 10.52
N LEU A 61 -11.94 5.97 10.61
CA LEU A 61 -10.71 5.66 9.87
C LEU A 61 -10.15 4.28 10.23
N SER A 62 -10.08 3.95 11.53
CA SER A 62 -9.60 2.63 11.97
C SER A 62 -10.48 1.52 11.42
N ARG A 63 -11.81 1.66 11.55
CA ARG A 63 -12.77 0.67 11.06
C ARG A 63 -12.76 0.53 9.54
N ALA A 64 -12.68 1.64 8.82
CA ALA A 64 -12.56 1.66 7.36
C ALA A 64 -11.29 0.94 6.89
N GLY A 65 -10.16 1.14 7.58
CA GLY A 65 -8.90 0.44 7.31
C GLY A 65 -9.01 -1.07 7.50
N SER A 66 -9.55 -1.50 8.64
CA SER A 66 -9.78 -2.93 8.91
C SER A 66 -10.74 -3.56 7.91
N ARG A 67 -11.79 -2.84 7.50
CA ARG A 67 -12.73 -3.33 6.48
C ARG A 67 -12.08 -3.44 5.11
N LEU A 68 -11.26 -2.45 4.70
CA LEU A 68 -10.49 -2.51 3.46
C LEU A 68 -9.55 -3.72 3.46
N ALA A 69 -8.81 -3.93 4.54
CA ALA A 69 -7.93 -5.10 4.68
C ALA A 69 -8.70 -6.42 4.58
N GLU A 70 -9.89 -6.51 5.20
CA GLU A 70 -10.76 -7.67 5.11
C GLU A 70 -11.23 -7.94 3.67
N ILE A 71 -11.69 -6.91 2.95
CA ILE A 71 -12.11 -7.03 1.54
C ILE A 71 -10.97 -7.56 0.68
N VAL A 72 -9.76 -7.04 0.86
CA VAL A 72 -8.57 -7.50 0.13
C VAL A 72 -8.25 -8.95 0.44
N ARG A 73 -8.25 -9.34 1.72
CA ARG A 73 -7.98 -10.73 2.14
C ARG A 73 -9.03 -11.71 1.64
N ARG A 74 -10.31 -11.31 1.59
CA ARG A 74 -11.40 -12.11 0.99
C ARG A 74 -11.25 -12.25 -0.52
N ASN A 75 -10.64 -11.26 -1.17
CA ASN A 75 -10.32 -11.31 -2.60
C ASN A 75 -8.98 -12.03 -2.89
N ALA A 76 -8.46 -12.84 -1.97
CA ALA A 76 -7.17 -13.52 -2.08
C ALA A 76 -6.03 -12.55 -2.47
N PHE A 77 -6.06 -11.34 -1.92
CA PHE A 77 -5.11 -10.24 -2.18
C PHE A 77 -5.07 -9.74 -3.63
N ARG A 78 -6.03 -10.12 -4.47
CA ARG A 78 -6.12 -9.64 -5.86
C ARG A 78 -6.59 -8.20 -5.91
N ILE A 79 -6.24 -7.53 -6.99
CA ILE A 79 -6.66 -6.15 -7.24
C ILE A 79 -8.17 -6.09 -7.49
N GLY A 80 -8.87 -5.27 -6.71
CA GLY A 80 -10.28 -4.94 -6.89
C GLY A 80 -10.51 -3.46 -7.19
N THR A 81 -9.48 -2.77 -7.70
CA THR A 81 -9.53 -1.34 -8.03
C THR A 81 -9.30 -1.12 -9.51
N GLY A 82 -9.96 -0.08 -10.06
CA GLY A 82 -9.62 0.51 -11.36
C GLY A 82 -8.78 1.77 -11.20
N PHE A 83 -8.71 2.59 -12.25
CA PHE A 83 -7.81 3.76 -12.32
C PHE A 83 -7.93 4.72 -11.13
N ALA A 84 -9.14 4.92 -10.60
CA ALA A 84 -9.36 5.81 -9.46
C ALA A 84 -8.79 5.26 -8.14
N GLY A 85 -8.82 3.95 -7.92
CA GLY A 85 -8.46 3.33 -6.65
C GLY A 85 -7.02 2.82 -6.57
N THR A 86 -6.47 2.32 -7.68
CA THR A 86 -5.14 1.68 -7.70
C THR A 86 -4.01 2.58 -7.18
N PRO A 87 -3.96 3.89 -7.47
CA PRO A 87 -2.92 4.78 -6.92
C PRO A 87 -2.94 4.90 -5.39
N PHE A 88 -4.02 4.48 -4.73
CA PHE A 88 -4.26 4.75 -3.31
C PHE A 88 -4.41 3.49 -2.44
N VAL A 89 -4.66 2.31 -3.00
CA VAL A 89 -5.04 1.12 -2.21
C VAL A 89 -3.96 0.67 -1.22
N CYS A 90 -2.71 0.53 -1.66
CA CYS A 90 -1.60 0.16 -0.78
C CYS A 90 -1.29 1.27 0.24
N GLU A 91 -1.43 2.54 -0.17
CA GLU A 91 -1.25 3.69 0.73
C GLU A 91 -2.32 3.71 1.83
N ALA A 92 -3.59 3.49 1.49
CA ALA A 92 -4.68 3.46 2.44
C ALA A 92 -4.55 2.31 3.45
N LEU A 93 -4.12 1.13 3.00
CA LEU A 93 -3.80 0.00 3.87
C LEU A 93 -2.65 0.36 4.84
N THR A 94 -1.56 0.93 4.33
CA THR A 94 -0.41 1.29 5.17
C THR A 94 -0.74 2.42 6.15
N LEU A 95 -1.47 3.47 5.74
CA LEU A 95 -1.91 4.56 6.62
C LEU A 95 -2.82 4.09 7.76
N THR A 96 -3.47 2.93 7.61
CA THR A 96 -4.36 2.36 8.62
C THR A 96 -3.77 1.15 9.36
N GLY A 97 -2.46 0.91 9.23
CA GLY A 97 -1.73 -0.12 9.96
C GLY A 97 -1.78 -1.53 9.34
N HIS A 98 -2.23 -1.65 8.09
CA HIS A 98 -2.38 -2.92 7.37
C HIS A 98 -1.32 -3.07 6.25
N SER A 99 -0.08 -2.63 6.51
CA SER A 99 1.02 -2.68 5.53
C SER A 99 1.32 -4.10 5.07
N ASN A 100 1.20 -5.10 5.93
CA ASN A 100 1.33 -6.51 5.58
C ASN A 100 0.34 -6.92 4.47
N VAL A 101 -0.92 -6.49 4.56
CA VAL A 101 -1.92 -6.74 3.50
C VAL A 101 -1.55 -6.00 2.21
N ALA A 102 -1.03 -4.78 2.29
CA ALA A 102 -0.54 -4.03 1.12
C ALA A 102 0.61 -4.78 0.42
N TYR A 103 1.54 -5.36 1.17
CA TYR A 103 2.63 -6.18 0.63
C TYR A 103 2.14 -7.50 0.02
N SER A 104 1.14 -8.16 0.64
CA SER A 104 0.52 -9.35 0.03
C SER A 104 -0.16 -9.03 -1.30
N MET A 105 -0.74 -7.84 -1.47
CA MET A 105 -1.26 -7.40 -2.79
C MET A 105 -0.13 -7.13 -3.78
N LEU A 106 0.92 -6.43 -3.36
CA LEU A 106 2.07 -6.08 -4.21
C LEU A 106 2.77 -7.34 -4.77
N LEU A 107 2.89 -8.37 -3.93
CA LEU A 107 3.58 -9.62 -4.24
C LEU A 107 2.65 -10.72 -4.81
N ASN A 108 1.38 -10.40 -5.09
CA ASN A 108 0.45 -11.37 -5.66
C ASN A 108 0.76 -11.60 -7.15
N GLU A 109 0.81 -12.86 -7.57
CA GLU A 109 1.07 -13.26 -8.96
C GLU A 109 -0.21 -13.70 -9.71
N LYS A 110 -1.35 -13.82 -9.02
CA LYS A 110 -2.61 -14.25 -9.63
C LYS A 110 -3.33 -13.09 -10.28
N CYS A 111 -3.85 -13.29 -11.49
CA CYS A 111 -4.74 -12.32 -12.14
C CYS A 111 -5.99 -12.02 -11.28
N PRO A 112 -6.40 -10.75 -11.10
CA PRO A 112 -5.67 -9.52 -11.46
C PRO A 112 -4.61 -9.12 -10.40
N SER A 113 -3.37 -8.86 -10.84
CA SER A 113 -2.29 -8.29 -10.02
C SER A 113 -1.20 -7.62 -10.86
N TRP A 114 -0.27 -6.90 -10.22
CA TRP A 114 0.90 -6.34 -10.92
C TRP A 114 1.87 -7.40 -11.41
N LEU A 115 2.21 -8.39 -10.56
CA LEU A 115 3.16 -9.43 -10.94
C LEU A 115 2.57 -10.43 -11.93
N TYR A 116 1.24 -10.54 -12.04
CA TYR A 116 0.60 -11.34 -13.09
C TYR A 116 1.06 -10.91 -14.48
N ALA A 117 1.01 -9.61 -14.80
CA ALA A 117 1.47 -9.10 -16.09
C ALA A 117 2.95 -9.46 -16.33
N ILE A 118 3.79 -9.34 -15.30
CA ILE A 118 5.22 -9.69 -15.37
C ILE A 118 5.39 -11.20 -15.61
N SER A 119 4.63 -12.06 -14.93
CA SER A 119 4.66 -13.51 -15.14
C SER A 119 4.22 -13.92 -16.56
N MET A 120 3.41 -13.09 -17.21
CA MET A 120 3.01 -13.24 -18.61
C MET A 120 3.98 -12.58 -19.60
N GLY A 121 5.15 -12.12 -19.14
CA GLY A 121 6.21 -11.56 -20.00
C GLY A 121 6.08 -10.06 -20.27
N ALA A 122 5.26 -9.32 -19.52
CA ALA A 122 5.14 -7.88 -19.70
C ALA A 122 6.44 -7.14 -19.38
N THR A 123 6.81 -6.20 -20.25
CA THR A 123 7.90 -5.22 -20.04
C THR A 123 7.39 -3.79 -19.82
N THR A 124 6.07 -3.60 -19.91
CA THR A 124 5.35 -2.34 -19.65
C THR A 124 4.07 -2.65 -18.88
N THR A 125 3.45 -1.65 -18.23
CA THR A 125 2.15 -1.85 -17.55
C THR A 125 1.01 -1.83 -18.55
N TRP A 126 0.00 -2.67 -18.34
CA TRP A 126 -1.12 -2.82 -19.26
C TRP A 126 -2.31 -1.93 -18.89
N GLU A 127 -3.20 -1.67 -19.85
CA GLU A 127 -4.43 -0.92 -19.64
C GLU A 127 -5.47 -1.68 -18.81
N ARG A 128 -5.57 -2.99 -19.04
CA ARG A 128 -6.39 -3.91 -18.25
C ARG A 128 -5.49 -4.79 -17.40
N TRP A 129 -5.99 -5.19 -16.24
CA TRP A 129 -5.29 -6.17 -15.41
C TRP A 129 -5.14 -7.52 -16.12
N ASP A 130 -6.05 -7.80 -17.04
CA ASP A 130 -6.20 -9.01 -17.81
C ASP A 130 -6.13 -8.72 -19.32
N SER A 131 -5.30 -7.75 -19.76
CA SER A 131 -5.09 -7.47 -21.20
C SER A 131 -4.68 -8.75 -21.95
N MET A 132 -3.89 -9.61 -21.30
CA MET A 132 -3.77 -11.03 -21.63
C MET A 132 -4.51 -11.84 -20.57
N LEU A 133 -5.28 -12.83 -20.99
CA LEU A 133 -6.01 -13.76 -20.14
C LEU A 133 -5.09 -14.89 -19.66
N PRO A 134 -5.47 -15.66 -18.61
CA PRO A 134 -4.65 -16.75 -18.09
C PRO A 134 -4.31 -17.85 -19.09
N ASP A 135 -5.11 -18.01 -20.15
CA ASP A 135 -4.86 -18.96 -21.23
C ASP A 135 -3.93 -18.41 -22.34
N GLY A 136 -3.45 -17.17 -22.19
CA GLY A 136 -2.58 -16.49 -23.15
C GLY A 136 -3.33 -15.76 -24.27
N SER A 137 -4.66 -15.88 -24.34
CA SER A 137 -5.45 -15.12 -25.31
C SER A 137 -5.53 -13.64 -24.92
N ILE A 138 -5.74 -12.76 -25.90
CA ILE A 138 -5.92 -11.32 -25.65
C ILE A 138 -7.35 -11.09 -25.16
N ASN A 139 -7.50 -10.15 -24.22
CA ASN A 139 -8.82 -9.71 -23.76
C ASN A 139 -9.71 -9.34 -24.96
N PRO A 140 -10.94 -9.87 -25.08
CA PRO A 140 -11.79 -9.64 -26.25
C PRO A 140 -12.37 -8.22 -26.29
N GLY A 141 -12.18 -7.42 -25.24
CA GLY A 141 -12.62 -6.03 -25.22
C GLY A 141 -11.93 -5.20 -26.31
N GLU A 142 -12.70 -4.39 -27.04
CA GLU A 142 -12.22 -3.55 -28.15
C GLU A 142 -11.13 -2.54 -27.74
N MET A 143 -11.04 -2.21 -26.45
CA MET A 143 -10.03 -1.32 -25.86
C MET A 143 -9.07 -2.13 -25.00
N THR A 144 -7.96 -2.56 -25.60
CA THR A 144 -6.90 -3.36 -24.94
C THR A 144 -5.52 -2.89 -25.39
N SER A 145 -4.85 -2.10 -24.55
CA SER A 145 -3.45 -1.73 -24.69
C SER A 145 -2.53 -2.49 -23.73
N PHE A 146 -1.35 -2.87 -24.21
CA PHE A 146 -0.27 -3.48 -23.44
C PHE A 146 0.75 -2.45 -22.94
N ASN A 147 0.53 -1.14 -23.15
CA ASN A 147 1.44 -0.08 -22.72
C ASN A 147 0.67 1.15 -22.26
N HIS A 148 0.22 1.13 -21.00
CA HIS A 148 -0.57 2.16 -20.36
C HIS A 148 -0.11 2.36 -18.91
N TYR A 149 0.34 3.57 -18.56
CA TYR A 149 1.06 3.81 -17.30
C TYR A 149 0.17 3.86 -16.04
N ALA A 150 -1.16 3.88 -16.19
CA ALA A 150 -2.10 4.14 -15.08
C ALA A 150 -1.85 3.22 -13.87
N TYR A 151 -1.62 1.92 -14.10
CA TYR A 151 -1.34 0.95 -13.03
C TYR A 151 0.12 0.93 -12.57
N GLY A 152 1.02 1.60 -13.30
CA GLY A 152 2.38 1.92 -12.86
C GLY A 152 2.42 2.90 -11.67
N ALA A 153 1.27 3.49 -11.29
CA ALA A 153 1.14 4.34 -10.10
C ALA A 153 1.61 3.67 -8.79
N ILE A 154 1.68 2.34 -8.75
CA ILE A 154 2.24 1.58 -7.62
C ILE A 154 3.71 1.95 -7.31
N ALA A 155 4.46 2.46 -8.30
CA ALA A 155 5.82 2.94 -8.12
C ALA A 155 5.93 4.00 -7.00
N LYS A 156 4.91 4.85 -6.83
CA LYS A 156 4.87 5.82 -5.73
C LYS A 156 4.93 5.13 -4.36
N PHE A 157 4.15 4.07 -4.16
CA PHE A 157 4.17 3.30 -2.91
C PHE A 157 5.53 2.66 -2.66
N MET A 158 6.15 2.10 -3.70
CA MET A 158 7.48 1.50 -3.57
C MET A 158 8.56 2.54 -3.20
N VAL A 159 8.50 3.74 -3.77
CA VAL A 159 9.44 4.82 -3.42
C VAL A 159 9.17 5.40 -2.04
N GLU A 160 7.92 5.77 -1.75
CA GLU A 160 7.56 6.52 -0.54
C GLU A 160 7.44 5.64 0.71
N ARG A 161 7.02 4.37 0.56
CA ARG A 161 6.79 3.45 1.69
C ARG A 161 7.84 2.37 1.77
N LEU A 162 8.07 1.60 0.70
CA LEU A 162 9.06 0.52 0.74
C LEU A 162 10.48 1.09 0.91
N ALA A 163 10.95 1.96 0.03
CA ALA A 163 12.25 2.63 0.18
C ALA A 163 12.22 3.80 1.20
N GLY A 164 11.02 4.26 1.56
CA GLY A 164 10.81 5.26 2.60
C GLY A 164 11.04 6.72 2.20
N LEU A 165 11.36 7.02 0.94
CA LEU A 165 11.75 8.36 0.50
C LEU A 165 10.53 9.22 0.17
N GLN A 166 10.20 10.18 1.03
CA GLN A 166 9.00 11.00 0.95
C GLN A 166 9.32 12.49 0.81
N ARG A 167 8.50 13.19 0.04
CA ARG A 167 8.53 14.65 -0.07
C ARG A 167 7.55 15.28 0.92
N LEU A 168 8.04 16.13 1.82
CA LEU A 168 7.20 16.86 2.79
C LEU A 168 6.79 18.25 2.27
N GLU A 169 7.69 18.93 1.56
CA GLU A 169 7.45 20.27 1.04
C GLU A 169 7.64 20.36 -0.49
N ALA A 170 7.07 21.39 -1.11
CA ALA A 170 7.22 21.61 -2.55
C ALA A 170 8.71 21.76 -2.92
N GLY A 171 9.10 21.20 -4.06
CA GLY A 171 10.49 21.25 -4.52
C GLY A 171 11.51 20.47 -3.69
N TRP A 172 11.07 19.61 -2.74
CA TRP A 172 11.95 18.83 -1.87
C TRP A 172 12.80 19.65 -0.88
N LYS A 173 12.34 20.85 -0.48
CA LYS A 173 12.98 21.62 0.60
C LYS A 173 13.05 20.87 1.92
N ARG A 174 11.99 20.10 2.22
CA ARG A 174 11.91 19.13 3.30
C ARG A 174 11.50 17.78 2.76
N SER A 175 12.21 16.75 3.19
CA SER A 175 11.95 15.35 2.87
C SER A 175 11.87 14.52 4.14
N ARG A 176 11.47 13.26 3.99
CA ARG A 176 11.45 12.27 5.06
C ARG A 176 11.98 10.94 4.55
N VAL A 177 12.75 10.25 5.37
CA VAL A 177 13.01 8.82 5.25
C VAL A 177 12.23 8.09 6.33
N GLN A 178 11.29 7.24 5.92
CA GLN A 178 10.50 6.39 6.81
C GLN A 178 10.16 5.09 6.08
N PRO A 179 11.07 4.11 6.06
CA PRO A 179 10.80 2.80 5.47
C PRO A 179 9.68 2.09 6.23
N VAL A 180 8.75 1.51 5.49
CA VAL A 180 7.74 0.58 6.02
C VAL A 180 8.22 -0.82 5.66
N VAL A 181 9.11 -1.38 6.48
CA VAL A 181 9.63 -2.73 6.23
C VAL A 181 8.50 -3.75 6.32
N GLY A 182 8.39 -4.63 5.34
CA GLY A 182 7.37 -5.65 5.30
C GLY A 182 7.61 -6.63 4.16
N GLY A 183 6.73 -7.63 4.06
CA GLY A 183 6.93 -8.71 3.12
C GLY A 183 8.16 -9.57 3.45
N ASP A 184 8.82 -10.03 2.39
CA ASP A 184 10.13 -10.70 2.42
C ASP A 184 11.29 -9.76 2.05
N PHE A 185 11.02 -8.45 1.96
CA PHE A 185 12.05 -7.46 1.64
C PHE A 185 13.04 -7.33 2.79
N THR A 186 14.32 -7.53 2.49
CA THR A 186 15.44 -7.33 3.44
C THR A 186 16.22 -6.04 3.16
N TRP A 187 15.95 -5.38 2.04
CA TRP A 187 16.52 -4.08 1.69
C TRP A 187 15.65 -3.38 0.65
N ALA A 188 15.75 -2.06 0.57
CA ALA A 188 15.27 -1.29 -0.57
C ALA A 188 16.01 0.04 -0.65
N SER A 189 16.08 0.60 -1.86
CA SER A 189 16.66 1.92 -2.07
C SER A 189 15.90 2.72 -3.13
N ALA A 190 15.92 4.04 -2.98
CA ALA A 190 15.38 4.98 -3.95
C ALA A 190 16.22 6.26 -3.96
N SER A 191 16.28 6.91 -5.13
CA SER A 191 16.87 8.23 -5.25
C SER A 191 16.07 9.09 -6.24
N HIS A 192 16.13 10.39 -6.05
CA HIS A 192 15.46 11.35 -6.89
C HIS A 192 16.38 12.56 -7.13
N LEU A 193 16.45 13.03 -8.38
CA LEU A 193 17.18 14.24 -8.72
C LEU A 193 16.26 15.45 -8.54
N THR A 194 16.46 16.18 -7.45
CA THR A 194 15.68 17.39 -7.11
C THR A 194 16.33 18.63 -7.72
N PRO A 195 15.65 19.79 -7.70
CA PRO A 195 16.29 21.07 -8.03
C PRO A 195 17.50 21.44 -7.15
N TYR A 196 17.66 20.82 -5.98
CA TYR A 196 18.79 21.04 -5.06
C TYR A 196 19.92 20.01 -5.22
N GLY A 197 19.73 18.99 -6.07
CA GLY A 197 20.64 17.85 -6.21
C GLY A 197 19.96 16.52 -5.87
N ARG A 198 20.77 15.46 -5.80
CA ARG A 198 20.28 14.11 -5.50
C ARG A 198 19.84 14.02 -4.04
N VAL A 199 18.64 13.48 -3.82
CA VAL A 199 18.17 13.00 -2.52
C VAL A 199 18.01 11.49 -2.61
N SER A 200 18.42 10.74 -1.59
CA SER A 200 18.29 9.28 -1.59
C SER A 200 18.00 8.70 -0.21
N SER A 201 17.43 7.50 -0.24
CA SER A 201 17.23 6.63 0.90
C SER A 201 17.63 5.21 0.50
N SER A 202 18.33 4.51 1.37
CA SER A 202 18.61 3.09 1.28
C SER A 202 18.50 2.50 2.68
N TRP A 203 17.85 1.35 2.80
CA TRP A 203 17.87 0.59 4.05
C TRP A 203 18.16 -0.88 3.79
N LYS A 204 18.73 -1.54 4.79
CA LYS A 204 19.00 -2.98 4.81
C LYS A 204 18.81 -3.53 6.22
N LEU A 205 18.23 -4.72 6.32
CA LEU A 205 18.24 -5.50 7.55
C LEU A 205 19.55 -6.28 7.65
N GLU A 206 20.18 -6.16 8.80
CA GLU A 206 21.38 -6.90 9.21
C GLU A 206 20.99 -7.71 10.45
N GLY A 207 21.42 -8.97 10.52
CA GLY A 207 21.12 -9.85 11.66
C GLY A 207 22.40 -10.32 12.33
N ASP A 208 22.36 -10.55 13.63
CA ASP A 208 23.40 -11.27 14.36
C ASP A 208 23.06 -12.75 14.55
N GLU A 209 24.04 -13.54 14.98
CA GLU A 209 23.88 -14.97 15.28
C GLU A 209 22.89 -15.24 16.43
N ALA A 210 22.56 -14.21 17.23
CA ALA A 210 21.60 -14.27 18.33
C ALA A 210 20.16 -13.98 17.90
N GLY A 211 19.92 -13.72 16.60
CA GLY A 211 18.59 -13.51 16.03
C GLY A 211 18.03 -12.10 16.18
N LYS A 212 18.84 -11.15 16.67
CA LYS A 212 18.45 -9.73 16.73
C LYS A 212 18.64 -9.10 15.36
N GLN A 213 17.61 -8.40 14.86
CA GLN A 213 17.70 -7.68 13.59
C GLN A 213 17.97 -6.19 13.87
N VAL A 214 18.82 -5.61 13.04
CA VAL A 214 19.14 -4.19 13.02
C VAL A 214 18.78 -3.67 11.63
N ILE A 215 18.08 -2.54 11.57
CA ILE A 215 17.90 -1.80 10.33
C ILE A 215 19.01 -0.76 10.21
N ARG A 216 19.77 -0.84 9.12
CA ARG A 216 20.70 0.21 8.69
C ARG A 216 20.03 1.09 7.66
N VAL A 217 20.08 2.41 7.83
CA VAL A 217 19.50 3.41 6.92
C VAL A 217 20.59 4.40 6.49
N ASP A 218 20.89 4.43 5.19
CA ASP A 218 21.83 5.36 4.57
C ASP A 218 21.07 6.37 3.70
N ILE A 219 21.33 7.67 3.88
CA ILE A 219 20.66 8.75 3.15
C ILE A 219 21.64 9.76 2.57
N GLU A 220 21.22 10.41 1.47
CA GLU A 220 21.87 11.59 0.90
C GLU A 220 20.87 12.76 0.92
N VAL A 221 21.27 13.87 1.56
CA VAL A 221 20.47 15.08 1.67
C VAL A 221 21.17 16.20 0.90
N PRO A 222 20.54 16.77 -0.15
CA PRO A 222 21.18 17.80 -0.97
C PRO A 222 21.36 19.12 -0.22
N PRO A 223 22.29 19.98 -0.64
CA PRO A 223 22.51 21.31 -0.05
C PRO A 223 21.23 22.14 0.09
N SER A 224 21.13 22.95 1.15
CA SER A 224 20.00 23.86 1.40
C SER A 224 18.63 23.18 1.56
N THR A 225 18.62 21.90 1.93
CA THR A 225 17.43 21.10 2.27
C THR A 225 17.64 20.39 3.61
N THR A 226 16.57 19.83 4.18
CA THR A 226 16.60 19.02 5.40
C THR A 226 15.77 17.75 5.23
N MET A 227 16.10 16.71 6.00
CA MET A 227 15.38 15.45 6.00
C MET A 227 14.98 15.04 7.42
N GLU A 228 13.73 14.62 7.59
CA GLU A 228 13.24 13.91 8.77
C GLU A 228 13.59 12.42 8.65
N VAL A 229 14.36 11.89 9.58
CA VAL A 229 14.73 10.47 9.66
C VAL A 229 13.87 9.82 10.72
N VAL A 230 13.01 8.89 10.30
CA VAL A 230 12.12 8.16 11.19
C VAL A 230 12.61 6.73 11.33
N LEU A 231 13.16 6.40 12.49
CA LEU A 231 13.68 5.08 12.82
C LEU A 231 12.72 4.35 13.78
N PRO A 232 12.68 3.00 13.74
CA PRO A 232 12.03 2.21 14.78
C PRO A 232 12.64 2.54 16.15
N GLY A 233 11.78 2.65 17.16
CA GLY A 233 12.15 2.78 18.57
C GLY A 233 11.64 1.60 19.41
N GLU A 234 11.96 1.60 20.70
CA GLU A 234 11.52 0.56 21.63
C GLU A 234 10.00 0.47 21.74
N ASN A 235 9.47 -0.73 21.95
CA ASN A 235 8.02 -0.99 22.15
C ASN A 235 7.13 -0.42 21.03
N GLY A 236 7.62 -0.42 19.78
CA GLY A 236 6.87 0.07 18.62
C GLY A 236 6.77 1.61 18.53
N THR A 237 7.55 2.34 19.32
CA THR A 237 7.68 3.80 19.18
C THR A 237 8.50 4.17 17.95
N GLN A 238 8.55 5.46 17.61
CA GLN A 238 9.37 5.99 16.52
C GLN A 238 10.30 7.08 17.05
N LYS A 239 11.57 7.01 16.67
CA LYS A 239 12.55 8.08 16.90
C LYS A 239 12.60 8.96 15.65
N ILE A 240 12.46 10.28 15.83
CA ILE A 240 12.51 11.25 14.73
C ILE A 240 13.73 12.15 14.93
N GLU A 241 14.60 12.19 13.94
CA GLU A 241 15.75 13.09 13.88
C GLU A 241 15.65 13.99 12.65
N VAL A 242 16.10 15.24 12.75
CA VAL A 242 16.15 16.16 11.60
C VAL A 242 17.59 16.45 11.27
N VAL A 243 17.99 16.15 10.04
CA VAL A 243 19.36 16.39 9.57
C VAL A 243 19.41 17.36 8.40
N GLY A 244 20.53 18.08 8.31
CA GLY A 244 20.86 18.95 7.18
C GLY A 244 21.50 18.18 6.03
N SER A 245 22.06 18.93 5.08
CA SER A 245 22.74 18.38 3.91
C SER A 245 23.95 17.51 4.28
N GLY A 246 24.16 16.44 3.53
CA GLY A 246 25.27 15.52 3.75
C GLY A 246 24.88 14.07 3.47
N ARG A 247 25.81 13.17 3.73
CA ARG A 247 25.56 11.73 3.77
C ARG A 247 25.50 11.29 5.21
N TRP A 248 24.46 10.53 5.55
CA TRP A 248 24.21 10.08 6.91
C TRP A 248 23.95 8.59 6.91
N SER A 249 24.35 7.93 8.00
CA SER A 249 24.10 6.51 8.23
C SER A 249 23.56 6.35 9.65
N PHE A 250 22.45 5.63 9.77
CA PHE A 250 21.77 5.36 11.02
C PHE A 250 21.58 3.86 11.20
N THR A 251 21.58 3.43 12.44
CA THR A 251 21.20 2.06 12.82
C THR A 251 20.15 2.12 13.92
N ALA A 252 19.24 1.16 13.90
CA ALA A 252 18.26 0.96 14.96
C ALA A 252 17.93 -0.52 15.09
N ASP A 253 17.61 -0.96 16.30
CA ASP A 253 17.05 -2.29 16.50
C ASP A 253 15.73 -2.40 15.73
N PHE A 254 15.52 -3.56 15.10
CA PHE A 254 14.35 -3.83 14.29
C PHE A 254 13.68 -5.12 14.73
N GLU A 255 12.38 -5.03 14.92
CA GLU A 255 11.51 -6.19 15.12
C GLU A 255 10.44 -6.19 14.04
N LYS A 256 10.28 -7.33 13.38
CA LYS A 256 9.25 -7.47 12.34
C LYS A 256 7.87 -7.33 12.98
N GLN A 257 7.12 -6.34 12.53
CA GLN A 257 5.75 -6.10 13.01
C GLN A 257 4.71 -6.80 12.13
N GLY A 258 3.76 -7.47 12.77
CA GLY A 258 2.62 -8.09 12.12
C GLY A 258 2.87 -9.50 11.56
N GLU A 259 1.78 -10.22 11.29
CA GLU A 259 1.83 -11.55 10.68
C GLU A 259 2.32 -11.47 9.24
N TRP A 260 3.28 -12.33 8.89
CA TRP A 260 3.72 -12.58 7.52
C TRP A 260 4.11 -14.06 7.35
N PRO A 261 3.61 -14.75 6.31
CA PRO A 261 2.66 -14.29 5.30
C PRO A 261 1.25 -14.09 5.86
N VAL A 262 0.52 -13.10 5.33
CA VAL A 262 -0.88 -12.86 5.73
C VAL A 262 -1.78 -13.92 5.10
N LYS A 263 -2.69 -14.49 5.89
CA LYS A 263 -3.67 -15.47 5.37
C LYS A 263 -4.86 -14.80 4.72
N GLU A 264 -5.29 -15.32 3.57
CA GLU A 264 -6.57 -14.96 2.97
C GLU A 264 -7.75 -15.32 3.90
N ILE A 265 -8.89 -14.68 3.69
CA ILE A 265 -10.13 -15.00 4.42
C ILE A 265 -11.00 -15.82 3.47
N LYS A 266 -11.05 -17.13 3.67
CA LYS A 266 -12.00 -18.00 2.97
C LYS A 266 -13.41 -17.79 3.52
N PHE A 267 -14.41 -17.80 2.63
CA PHE A 267 -15.80 -17.83 3.08
C PHE A 267 -16.05 -19.09 3.90
N ILE A 268 -16.82 -18.98 4.98
CA ILE A 268 -17.18 -20.14 5.84
C ILE A 268 -17.79 -21.26 5.00
N LEU A 269 -18.65 -20.94 4.03
CA LEU A 269 -19.24 -21.91 3.11
C LEU A 269 -18.19 -22.57 2.20
N ALA A 270 -17.21 -21.82 1.70
CA ALA A 270 -16.13 -22.38 0.89
C ALA A 270 -15.28 -23.34 1.72
N LYS A 271 -14.99 -23.00 2.98
CA LYS A 271 -14.29 -23.89 3.90
C LYS A 271 -15.08 -25.17 4.18
N ILE A 272 -16.39 -25.06 4.42
CA ILE A 272 -17.26 -26.22 4.62
C ILE A 272 -17.26 -27.14 3.38
N VAL A 273 -17.31 -26.57 2.18
CA VAL A 273 -17.27 -27.34 0.93
C VAL A 273 -15.91 -28.01 0.71
N GLU A 274 -14.80 -27.29 0.94
CA GLU A 274 -13.45 -27.86 0.85
C GLU A 274 -13.23 -28.99 1.87
N ASP A 275 -13.67 -28.78 3.12
CA ASP A 275 -13.58 -29.80 4.17
C ASP A 275 -14.42 -31.04 3.78
N PHE A 276 -15.63 -30.85 3.25
CA PHE A 276 -16.47 -31.94 2.73
C PHE A 276 -15.82 -32.69 1.56
N GLN A 277 -15.27 -31.97 0.57
CA GLN A 277 -14.57 -32.57 -0.57
C GLN A 277 -13.35 -33.37 -0.13
N ARG A 278 -12.57 -32.84 0.82
CA ARG A 278 -11.40 -33.52 1.37
C ARG A 278 -11.77 -34.79 2.13
N GLU A 279 -12.88 -34.77 2.87
CA GLU A 279 -13.41 -35.98 3.52
C GLU A 279 -13.84 -37.04 2.50
N GLU A 280 -14.50 -36.65 1.40
CA GLU A 280 -14.88 -37.57 0.33
C GLU A 280 -13.66 -38.17 -0.40
N GLU A 281 -12.63 -37.36 -0.68
CA GLU A 281 -11.37 -37.83 -1.25
C GLU A 281 -10.64 -38.82 -0.33
N LEU A 282 -10.62 -38.56 0.98
CA LEU A 282 -10.04 -39.46 1.97
C LEU A 282 -10.81 -40.77 2.08
N LYS A 283 -12.15 -40.75 1.99
CA LYS A 283 -12.98 -41.97 1.93
C LYS A 283 -12.74 -42.76 0.65
N ALA A 284 -12.60 -42.09 -0.49
CA ALA A 284 -12.33 -42.73 -1.77
C ALA A 284 -10.93 -43.36 -1.86
N GLN A 285 -9.97 -42.89 -1.04
CA GLN A 285 -8.61 -43.41 -0.95
C GLN A 285 -8.43 -44.48 0.14
N ALA A 286 -9.45 -44.74 0.95
CA ALA A 286 -9.40 -45.84 1.91
C ALA A 286 -9.39 -47.18 1.15
N PRO A 287 -8.40 -48.07 1.36
CA PRO A 287 -8.37 -49.36 0.68
C PRO A 287 -9.64 -50.14 1.06
N ASN A 288 -10.31 -50.72 0.07
CA ASN A 288 -11.42 -51.65 0.29
C ASN A 288 -10.93 -52.79 1.19
N GLY A 289 -11.19 -52.65 2.48
CA GLY A 289 -10.94 -53.67 3.48
C GLY A 289 -11.88 -54.83 3.25
N ILE A 290 -11.36 -55.86 2.58
CA ILE A 290 -11.68 -57.29 2.66
C ILE A 290 -13.04 -57.57 3.32
N GLU A 291 -14.05 -57.85 2.49
CA GLU A 291 -15.23 -58.61 2.91
C GLU A 291 -14.77 -60.02 3.33
N THR A 292 -15.05 -60.39 4.58
CA THR A 292 -15.13 -61.79 5.04
C THR A 292 -16.56 -62.27 5.00
#